data_AF-A0A2Z5H045-F1
#
_entry.id   AF-A0A2Z5H045-F1
#
_cell.length_a   1.000
_cell.length_b   1.000
_cell.length_c   1.000
_cell.angle_alpha   90.00
_cell.angle_beta   90.00
_cell.angle_gamma   90.00
#
_symmetry.space_group_name_H-M   'P 1'
#
loop_
_entity.id
_entity.type
_entity.pdbx_description
1 polymer ?
#
loop_
_entity_poly.entity_id
_entity_poly.type
_entity_poly.pdbx_seq_one_letter_code
_entity_poly.pdbx_strand_id
1 'polypeptide(L)'
;MMILYLIAILFSSEILVLQAEFGEPKIRKCCPRGKYLKRKICIFHSDESASIKEFQDEFKHFQVVVGSECENGQRRGLLDPQRNNDSFIVENNGRLTYYNNGNKKETYIFPNFCVEHIEAEDSPYKALVCAYKKQHSRSNIYGMIISTPFLLATLIAYALLPDRNLHMKALMSYVFNLLMGYILLVSIQLSQHFSELGCSTIAFCCVFFFMASFFWMNVICIDIWLGFSGLRQISGMKTAETKRFLYYCLYAWGMAVLLVLAVILIDKYAPHDSWYHPEVGRAQCFIRDGTPQLLYFYGPMGIVITINVILFALTALKIRKVKKDTSMLKHSDSKRHSYESDKQRFNLYLKLLFAMGVNWSMELISWAVNLNVGLPQYIWYFTDFCNAVYGVFIFFIFVFKKNIWRQLKRRYYSFMGKPHFAHSMTTNPTSVTSYSTTVSNHDNANTDTSELTTRIS
;
A
#
# COMPACT_ATOMS: atom_id res chain seq x y z
N MET A 1 -17.19 46.06 48.76
CA MET A 1 -17.64 46.99 47.70
C MET A 1 -16.65 47.13 46.54
N MET A 2 -15.36 47.38 46.79
CA MET A 2 -14.37 47.60 45.73
C MET A 2 -14.16 46.40 44.79
N ILE A 3 -14.22 45.17 45.32
CA ILE A 3 -14.11 43.93 44.52
C ILE A 3 -15.35 43.71 43.64
N LEU A 4 -16.55 44.01 44.14
CA LEU A 4 -17.79 43.92 43.35
C LEU A 4 -17.83 44.98 42.24
N TYR A 5 -17.23 46.16 42.46
CA TYR A 5 -17.10 47.20 41.45
C TYR A 5 -16.08 46.83 40.35
N LEU A 6 -14.96 46.19 40.72
CA LEU A 6 -13.99 45.64 39.77
C LEU A 6 -14.54 44.48 38.96
N ILE A 7 -15.34 43.59 39.58
CA ILE A 7 -16.04 42.50 38.88
C ILE A 7 -17.10 43.09 37.93
N ALA A 8 -17.87 44.12 38.35
CA ALA A 8 -18.82 44.78 37.49
C ALA A 8 -18.16 45.50 36.30
N ILE A 9 -16.99 46.13 36.51
CA ILE A 9 -16.21 46.73 35.42
C ILE A 9 -15.68 45.66 34.46
N LEU A 10 -15.12 44.57 34.95
CA LEU A 10 -14.63 43.45 34.14
C LEU A 10 -15.75 42.80 33.31
N PHE A 11 -16.93 42.58 33.92
CA PHE A 11 -18.11 42.08 33.20
C PHE A 11 -18.67 43.10 32.21
N SER A 12 -18.65 44.41 32.51
CA SER A 12 -19.10 45.43 31.56
C SER A 12 -18.15 45.62 30.37
N SER A 13 -16.83 45.43 30.57
CA SER A 13 -15.85 45.43 29.48
C SER A 13 -15.94 44.17 28.62
N GLU A 14 -16.25 42.99 29.18
CA GLU A 14 -16.50 41.79 28.37
C GLU A 14 -17.85 41.83 27.62
N ILE A 15 -18.88 42.45 28.19
CA ILE A 15 -20.17 42.66 27.50
C ILE A 15 -20.04 43.68 26.36
N LEU A 16 -19.22 44.72 26.53
CA LEU A 16 -18.92 45.68 25.44
C LEU A 16 -18.08 45.07 24.31
N VAL A 17 -17.20 44.09 24.62
CA VAL A 17 -16.45 43.36 23.59
C VAL A 17 -17.32 42.34 22.86
N LEU A 18 -18.33 41.74 23.52
CA LEU A 18 -19.28 40.82 22.89
C LEU A 18 -20.33 41.51 21.98
N GLN A 19 -20.47 42.84 22.05
CA GLN A 19 -21.32 43.61 21.15
C GLN A 19 -20.58 44.20 19.94
N ALA A 20 -19.25 44.02 19.85
CA ALA A 20 -18.41 44.65 18.83
C ALA A 20 -18.09 43.76 17.60
N GLU A 21 -18.80 42.64 17.40
CA GLU A 21 -18.60 41.76 16.24
C GLU A 21 -19.86 41.54 15.37
N PHE A 22 -20.89 42.39 15.51
CA PHE A 22 -21.96 42.48 14.50
C PHE A 22 -21.57 43.46 13.39
N GLY A 23 -20.48 43.13 12.69
CA GLY A 23 -20.38 43.57 11.30
C GLY A 23 -21.42 42.82 10.47
N GLU A 24 -21.93 43.43 9.40
CA GLU A 24 -22.82 42.72 8.46
C GLU A 24 -22.20 41.38 8.04
N PRO A 25 -22.97 40.28 8.00
CA PRO A 25 -22.44 38.97 7.69
C PRO A 25 -21.82 39.01 6.30
N LYS A 26 -20.56 38.55 6.17
CA LYS A 26 -19.82 38.63 4.91
C LYS A 26 -20.01 37.38 4.08
N ILE A 27 -20.18 37.55 2.78
CA ILE A 27 -20.15 36.46 1.81
C ILE A 27 -19.13 36.77 0.71
N ARG A 28 -18.45 35.75 0.20
CA ARG A 28 -17.45 35.93 -0.87
C ARG A 28 -17.99 35.45 -2.22
N LYS A 29 -17.94 36.32 -3.23
CA LYS A 29 -18.19 35.95 -4.62
C LYS A 29 -16.88 35.57 -5.32
N CYS A 30 -16.89 34.49 -6.11
CA CYS A 30 -15.67 33.97 -6.72
C CYS A 30 -15.13 34.84 -7.88
N CYS A 31 -16.02 35.33 -8.75
CA CYS A 31 -15.67 36.19 -9.87
C CYS A 31 -16.03 37.66 -9.63
N PRO A 32 -15.35 38.61 -10.31
CA PRO A 32 -15.73 40.02 -10.31
C PRO A 32 -17.18 40.25 -10.79
N ARG A 33 -17.73 41.42 -10.44
CA ARG A 33 -19.07 41.84 -10.91
C ARG A 33 -19.15 41.75 -12.44
N GLY A 34 -20.27 41.24 -12.97
CA GLY A 34 -20.49 41.02 -14.40
C GLY A 34 -19.85 39.75 -14.99
N LYS A 35 -19.15 38.95 -14.17
CA LYS A 35 -18.53 37.69 -14.61
C LYS A 35 -19.06 36.49 -13.85
N TYR A 36 -19.01 35.34 -14.50
CA TYR A 36 -19.31 34.02 -13.92
C TYR A 36 -18.17 33.04 -14.21
N LEU A 37 -18.15 31.92 -13.49
CA LEU A 37 -17.06 30.95 -13.59
C LEU A 37 -17.37 29.89 -14.65
N LYS A 38 -16.61 29.88 -15.75
CA LYS A 38 -16.64 28.81 -16.77
C LYS A 38 -15.26 28.21 -16.95
N ARG A 39 -15.15 26.88 -16.75
CA ARG A 39 -13.88 26.13 -16.88
C ARG A 39 -12.70 26.78 -16.13
N LYS A 40 -12.94 27.24 -14.89
CA LYS A 40 -11.97 27.94 -14.00
C LYS A 40 -11.55 29.35 -14.43
N ILE A 41 -12.20 29.94 -15.43
CA ILE A 41 -11.94 31.32 -15.88
C ILE A 41 -13.21 32.14 -15.64
N CYS A 42 -13.04 33.37 -15.14
CA CYS A 42 -14.15 34.31 -15.01
C CYS A 42 -14.41 34.98 -16.36
N ILE A 43 -15.56 34.65 -16.98
CA ILE A 43 -15.97 35.19 -18.27
C ILE A 43 -17.18 36.10 -18.13
N PHE A 44 -17.36 37.02 -19.08
CA PHE A 44 -18.51 37.93 -19.09
C PHE A 44 -19.79 37.20 -19.48
N HIS A 45 -20.88 37.53 -18.80
CA HIS A 45 -22.22 37.12 -19.18
C HIS A 45 -22.75 38.11 -20.24
N SER A 46 -23.33 37.62 -21.33
CA SER A 46 -23.87 38.47 -22.41
C SER A 46 -25.07 39.31 -21.97
N ASP A 47 -25.80 38.86 -20.94
CA ASP A 47 -26.83 39.62 -20.23
C ASP A 47 -26.31 40.02 -18.83
N GLU A 48 -25.73 41.21 -18.69
CA GLU A 48 -25.20 41.73 -17.41
C GLU A 48 -26.28 41.88 -16.33
N SER A 49 -27.57 41.90 -16.68
CA SER A 49 -28.64 42.38 -15.81
C SER A 49 -29.40 41.29 -15.04
N ALA A 50 -29.44 40.05 -15.51
CA ALA A 50 -30.24 38.99 -14.89
C ALA A 50 -29.51 38.27 -13.73
N SER A 51 -28.33 37.70 -14.00
CA SER A 51 -27.56 36.93 -13.00
C SER A 51 -26.97 37.79 -11.88
N ILE A 52 -26.70 39.08 -12.14
CA ILE A 52 -26.25 40.02 -11.10
C ILE A 52 -27.38 40.36 -10.14
N LYS A 53 -28.60 40.58 -10.65
CA LYS A 53 -29.77 40.85 -9.82
C LYS A 53 -30.14 39.64 -8.98
N GLU A 54 -30.15 38.44 -9.55
CA GLU A 54 -30.45 37.20 -8.82
C GLU A 54 -29.50 36.97 -7.64
N PHE A 55 -28.18 37.12 -7.84
CA PHE A 55 -27.20 36.95 -6.76
C PHE A 55 -27.32 38.07 -5.70
N GLN A 56 -27.55 39.31 -6.14
CA GLN A 56 -27.72 40.44 -5.21
C GLN A 56 -29.01 40.34 -4.41
N ASP A 57 -30.10 39.85 -5.01
CA ASP A 57 -31.40 39.70 -4.37
C ASP A 57 -31.38 38.55 -3.34
N GLU A 58 -30.70 37.44 -3.65
CA GLU A 58 -30.57 36.29 -2.75
C GLU A 58 -29.66 36.60 -1.55
N PHE A 59 -28.54 37.29 -1.77
CA PHE A 59 -27.56 37.61 -0.73
C PHE A 59 -27.60 39.07 -0.27
N LYS A 60 -28.73 39.77 -0.45
CA LYS A 60 -28.91 41.19 -0.10
C LYS A 60 -28.59 41.55 1.35
N HIS A 61 -28.68 40.57 2.26
CA HIS A 61 -28.40 40.73 3.68
C HIS A 61 -26.92 40.55 4.05
N PHE A 62 -26.07 40.26 3.07
CA PHE A 62 -24.65 40.00 3.28
C PHE A 62 -23.78 41.08 2.64
N GLN A 63 -22.67 41.42 3.31
CA GLN A 63 -21.61 42.21 2.70
C GLN A 63 -20.84 41.35 1.69
N VAL A 64 -21.03 41.61 0.39
CA VAL A 64 -20.39 40.85 -0.69
C VAL A 64 -18.95 41.30 -0.92
N VAL A 65 -17.99 40.40 -0.68
CA VAL A 65 -16.57 40.59 -0.99
C VAL A 65 -16.21 39.81 -2.25
N VAL A 66 -15.50 40.44 -3.20
CA VAL A 66 -15.05 39.76 -4.42
C VAL A 66 -13.65 39.22 -4.19
N GLY A 67 -13.41 37.94 -4.48
CA GLY A 67 -12.07 37.39 -4.29
C GLY A 67 -11.86 35.95 -4.71
N SER A 68 -10.80 35.77 -5.48
CA SER A 68 -10.16 34.53 -5.95
C SER A 68 -9.41 33.67 -4.93
N GLU A 69 -8.94 34.31 -3.87
CA GLU A 69 -7.73 33.83 -3.20
C GLU A 69 -8.07 32.99 -1.97
N CYS A 70 -7.27 31.93 -1.76
CA CYS A 70 -7.22 31.13 -0.55
C CYS A 70 -5.89 31.42 0.15
N GLU A 71 -5.88 31.39 1.47
CA GLU A 71 -4.65 31.61 2.24
C GLU A 71 -3.72 30.40 2.17
N ASN A 72 -2.41 30.63 2.32
CA ASN A 72 -1.41 29.63 2.69
C ASN A 72 -1.44 28.30 1.91
N GLY A 73 -1.20 28.32 0.60
CA GLY A 73 -0.97 27.11 -0.20
C GLY A 73 -2.21 26.22 -0.43
N GLN A 74 -3.38 26.64 0.05
CA GLN A 74 -4.65 25.99 -0.23
C GLN A 74 -5.07 26.19 -1.70
N ARG A 75 -5.83 25.24 -2.23
CA ARG A 75 -6.44 25.34 -3.57
C ARG A 75 -7.95 25.23 -3.45
N ARG A 76 -8.66 25.82 -4.40
CA ARG A 76 -10.12 25.71 -4.46
C ARG A 76 -10.56 24.35 -4.98
N GLY A 77 -11.37 23.67 -4.20
CA GLY A 77 -12.17 22.53 -4.62
C GLY A 77 -13.60 22.99 -4.90
N LEU A 78 -14.22 22.44 -5.95
CA LEU A 78 -15.66 22.59 -6.13
C LEU A 78 -16.35 21.72 -5.07
N LEU A 79 -17.22 22.33 -4.28
CA LEU A 79 -18.17 21.61 -3.45
C LEU A 79 -19.36 21.33 -4.37
N ASP A 80 -19.46 20.10 -4.87
CA ASP A 80 -20.43 19.73 -5.89
C ASP A 80 -21.66 19.07 -5.25
N PRO A 81 -22.79 19.80 -5.08
CA PRO A 81 -24.02 19.24 -4.51
C PRO A 81 -24.74 18.26 -5.45
N GLN A 82 -24.30 18.10 -6.70
CA GLN A 82 -24.91 17.17 -7.65
C GLN A 82 -24.41 15.72 -7.51
N ARG A 83 -23.53 15.42 -6.54
CA ARG A 83 -23.37 14.06 -6.03
C ARG A 83 -24.57 13.73 -5.15
N ASN A 84 -25.33 12.69 -5.46
CA ASN A 84 -26.62 12.40 -4.80
C ASN A 84 -26.61 12.64 -3.28
N ASN A 85 -27.56 13.49 -2.85
CA ASN A 85 -27.81 13.96 -1.48
C ASN A 85 -26.74 14.86 -0.82
N ASP A 86 -25.80 15.40 -1.59
CA ASP A 86 -24.93 16.47 -1.12
C ASP A 86 -25.67 17.81 -1.23
N SER A 87 -25.73 18.58 -0.15
CA SER A 87 -26.31 19.93 -0.17
C SER A 87 -25.47 20.87 0.67
N PHE A 88 -25.51 22.16 0.34
CA PHE A 88 -24.89 23.18 1.17
C PHE A 88 -25.90 24.27 1.49
N ILE A 89 -25.78 24.83 2.69
CA ILE A 89 -26.62 25.94 3.16
C ILE A 89 -25.68 27.05 3.60
N VAL A 90 -25.90 28.26 3.07
CA VAL A 90 -25.27 29.46 3.60
C VAL A 90 -26.16 30.00 4.71
N GLU A 91 -25.68 29.93 5.94
CA GLU A 91 -26.36 30.41 7.14
C GLU A 91 -26.37 31.95 7.18
N ASN A 92 -27.37 32.54 7.85
CA ASN A 92 -27.52 33.99 8.00
C ASN A 92 -26.32 34.68 8.68
N ASN A 93 -25.47 33.92 9.36
CA ASN A 93 -24.24 34.40 10.00
C ASN A 93 -23.03 34.45 9.02
N GLY A 94 -23.21 34.12 7.75
CA GLY A 94 -22.16 34.10 6.73
C GLY A 94 -21.31 32.83 6.70
N ARG A 95 -21.75 31.76 7.36
CA ARG A 95 -21.10 30.44 7.33
C ARG A 95 -21.72 29.55 6.27
N LEU A 96 -20.92 28.70 5.65
CA LEU A 96 -21.40 27.68 4.72
C LEU A 96 -21.34 26.31 5.39
N THR A 97 -22.48 25.66 5.57
CA THR A 97 -22.55 24.30 6.13
C THR A 97 -22.85 23.30 5.00
N TYR A 98 -22.00 22.29 4.90
CA TYR A 98 -22.11 21.20 3.95
C TYR A 98 -22.74 19.96 4.62
N TYR A 99 -23.72 19.40 3.93
CA TYR A 99 -24.47 18.22 4.32
C TYR A 99 -24.24 17.11 3.28
N ASN A 100 -24.13 15.88 3.77
CA ASN A 100 -24.10 14.68 2.94
C ASN A 100 -25.16 13.72 3.48
N ASN A 101 -26.13 13.32 2.65
CA ASN A 101 -27.26 12.48 3.09
C ASN A 101 -28.01 13.05 4.31
N GLY A 102 -28.15 14.38 4.38
CA GLY A 102 -28.83 15.09 5.48
C GLY A 102 -28.00 15.22 6.77
N ASN A 103 -26.84 14.58 6.86
CA ASN A 103 -25.94 14.72 8.01
C ASN A 103 -24.97 15.88 7.80
N LYS A 104 -24.86 16.76 8.81
CA LYS A 104 -23.88 17.85 8.83
C LYS A 104 -22.47 17.28 8.80
N LYS A 105 -21.70 17.58 7.76
CA LYS A 105 -20.33 17.08 7.60
C LYS A 105 -19.29 18.11 8.01
N GLU A 106 -19.41 19.33 7.49
CA GLU A 106 -18.38 20.35 7.64
C GLU A 106 -18.98 21.76 7.56
N THR A 107 -18.40 22.71 8.29
CA THR A 107 -18.79 24.13 8.23
C THR A 107 -17.57 24.96 7.84
N TYR A 108 -17.70 25.73 6.77
CA TYR A 108 -16.72 26.65 6.25
C TYR A 108 -17.07 28.09 6.67
N ILE A 109 -16.06 28.82 7.13
CA ILE A 109 -16.19 30.22 7.56
C ILE A 109 -15.54 31.16 6.54
N PHE A 110 -16.00 32.40 6.43
CA PHE A 110 -15.31 33.44 5.66
C PHE A 110 -13.86 33.58 6.13
N PRO A 111 -12.84 33.71 5.25
CA PRO A 111 -12.90 33.80 3.77
C PRO A 111 -12.70 32.46 3.02
N ASN A 112 -12.84 31.31 3.71
CA ASN A 112 -12.43 29.98 3.21
C ASN A 112 -13.38 29.34 2.18
N PHE A 113 -14.37 30.08 1.68
CA PHE A 113 -15.24 29.65 0.60
C PHE A 113 -15.64 30.84 -0.27
N CYS A 114 -16.15 30.56 -1.46
CA CYS A 114 -16.86 31.54 -2.28
C CYS A 114 -18.01 30.87 -3.04
N VAL A 115 -19.02 31.64 -3.43
CA VAL A 115 -20.19 31.16 -4.16
C VAL A 115 -20.22 31.79 -5.56
N GLU A 116 -20.63 31.02 -6.57
CA GLU A 116 -20.76 31.50 -7.95
C GLU A 116 -21.79 30.71 -8.76
N HIS A 117 -22.36 31.35 -9.79
CA HIS A 117 -23.22 30.70 -10.78
C HIS A 117 -22.37 29.94 -11.82
N ILE A 118 -22.70 28.67 -12.10
CA ILE A 118 -22.02 27.85 -13.11
C ILE A 118 -23.06 27.36 -14.12
N GLU A 119 -22.96 27.84 -15.36
CA GLU A 119 -23.89 27.66 -16.49
C GLU A 119 -24.16 26.20 -16.94
N ALA A 120 -23.56 25.20 -16.30
CA ALA A 120 -23.55 23.82 -16.81
C ALA A 120 -24.60 22.89 -16.19
N GLU A 121 -25.31 23.27 -15.12
CA GLU A 121 -26.17 22.35 -14.34
C GLU A 121 -27.34 23.08 -13.66
N ASP A 122 -28.47 22.39 -13.44
CA ASP A 122 -29.78 22.87 -12.93
C ASP A 122 -29.78 23.45 -11.48
N SER A 123 -28.63 23.83 -10.92
CA SER A 123 -28.54 24.48 -9.60
C SER A 123 -28.11 25.94 -9.75
N PRO A 124 -28.82 26.91 -9.13
CA PRO A 124 -28.56 28.33 -9.35
C PRO A 124 -27.19 28.78 -8.80
N TYR A 125 -26.63 28.10 -7.79
CA TYR A 125 -25.31 28.44 -7.24
C TYR A 125 -24.49 27.21 -6.87
N LYS A 126 -23.17 27.32 -7.01
CA LYS A 126 -22.19 26.35 -6.50
C LYS A 126 -21.21 27.03 -5.56
N ALA A 127 -20.73 26.27 -4.57
CA ALA A 127 -19.71 26.73 -3.64
C ALA A 127 -18.33 26.19 -4.01
N LEU A 128 -17.31 27.04 -3.96
CA LEU A 128 -15.92 26.63 -4.01
C LEU A 128 -15.30 26.83 -2.63
N VAL A 129 -14.71 25.79 -2.07
CA VAL A 129 -14.09 25.82 -0.75
C VAL A 129 -12.57 25.78 -0.87
N CYS A 130 -11.89 26.53 0.00
CA CYS A 130 -10.46 26.48 0.16
C CYS A 130 -10.10 25.21 0.92
N ALA A 131 -9.54 24.24 0.21
CA ALA A 131 -9.04 23.02 0.81
C ALA A 131 -7.53 22.97 0.61
N TYR A 132 -6.81 22.49 1.62
CA TYR A 132 -5.52 21.89 1.32
C TYR A 132 -5.82 20.75 0.34
N LYS A 133 -5.21 20.80 -0.86
CA LYS A 133 -5.16 19.60 -1.70
C LYS A 133 -4.69 18.50 -0.75
N LYS A 134 -5.44 17.39 -0.59
CA LYS A 134 -4.93 16.20 0.10
C LYS A 134 -3.60 15.91 -0.60
N GLN A 135 -2.52 16.40 0.00
CA GLN A 135 -1.20 16.28 -0.57
C GLN A 135 -0.83 14.88 -0.16
N HIS A 136 -1.35 13.90 -0.92
CA HIS A 136 -0.75 12.58 -0.94
C HIS A 136 0.74 12.88 -1.14
N SER A 137 1.49 12.60 -0.08
CA SER A 137 2.77 13.25 0.17
C SER A 137 3.63 13.11 -1.09
N ARG A 138 4.06 14.25 -1.65
CA ARG A 138 5.01 14.24 -2.77
C ARG A 138 6.28 13.46 -2.39
N SER A 139 6.56 13.26 -1.11
CA SER A 139 7.66 12.44 -0.61
C SER A 139 7.45 10.94 -0.87
N ASN A 140 6.20 10.47 -0.99
CA ASN A 140 5.90 9.05 -1.19
C ASN A 140 6.29 8.57 -2.60
N ILE A 141 6.17 9.45 -3.60
CA ILE A 141 6.51 9.10 -4.98
C ILE A 141 8.01 8.80 -5.10
N TYR A 142 8.86 9.61 -4.46
CA TYR A 142 10.31 9.44 -4.50
C TYR A 142 10.71 8.14 -3.80
N GLY A 143 10.09 7.81 -2.66
CA GLY A 143 10.35 6.54 -2.00
C GLY A 143 9.95 5.33 -2.85
N MET A 144 8.78 5.36 -3.51
CA MET A 144 8.35 4.28 -4.40
C MET A 144 9.24 4.15 -5.66
N ILE A 145 9.66 5.27 -6.25
CA ILE A 145 10.63 5.31 -7.36
C ILE A 145 11.95 4.68 -6.93
N ILE A 146 12.45 5.02 -5.74
CA ILE A 146 13.68 4.44 -5.18
C ILE A 146 13.48 2.94 -4.90
N SER A 147 12.34 2.51 -4.36
CA SER A 147 12.05 1.11 -4.05
C SER A 147 11.96 0.18 -5.27
N THR A 148 11.49 0.70 -6.40
CA THR A 148 11.26 -0.05 -7.64
C THR A 148 12.51 -0.80 -8.16
N PRO A 149 13.70 -0.17 -8.32
CA PRO A 149 14.91 -0.87 -8.72
C PRO A 149 15.40 -1.91 -7.69
N PHE A 150 15.18 -1.71 -6.39
CA PHE A 150 15.52 -2.70 -5.36
C PHE A 150 14.61 -3.94 -5.42
N LEU A 151 13.32 -3.75 -5.71
CA LEU A 151 12.39 -4.85 -5.98
C LEU A 151 12.80 -5.63 -7.24
N LEU A 152 13.16 -4.93 -8.31
CA LEU A 152 13.67 -5.56 -9.53
C LEU A 152 14.97 -6.33 -9.28
N ALA A 153 15.93 -5.74 -8.57
CA ALA A 153 17.17 -6.40 -8.19
C ALA A 153 16.91 -7.65 -7.35
N THR A 154 15.90 -7.61 -6.46
CA THR A 154 15.46 -8.79 -5.70
C THR A 154 14.93 -9.88 -6.61
N LEU A 155 14.08 -9.54 -7.58
CA LEU A 155 13.55 -10.50 -8.54
C LEU A 155 14.66 -11.16 -9.38
N ILE A 156 15.61 -10.36 -9.88
CA ILE A 156 16.77 -10.84 -10.65
C ILE A 156 17.65 -11.75 -9.79
N ALA A 157 18.00 -11.33 -8.56
CA ALA A 157 18.82 -12.13 -7.66
C ALA A 157 18.23 -13.52 -7.41
N TYR A 158 16.92 -13.60 -7.15
CA TYR A 158 16.24 -14.88 -6.93
C TYR A 158 16.04 -15.68 -8.22
N ALA A 159 15.87 -15.03 -9.37
CA ALA A 159 15.82 -15.71 -10.66
C ALA A 159 17.17 -16.38 -11.02
N LEU A 160 18.30 -15.77 -10.67
CA LEU A 160 19.62 -16.32 -10.99
C LEU A 160 20.01 -17.54 -10.12
N LEU A 161 19.31 -17.79 -9.01
CA LEU A 161 19.61 -18.93 -8.14
C LEU A 161 19.26 -20.28 -8.82
N PRO A 162 20.17 -21.28 -8.77
CA PRO A 162 20.03 -22.57 -9.44
C PRO A 162 18.85 -23.41 -8.97
N ASP A 163 18.66 -23.46 -7.65
CA ASP A 163 17.76 -24.42 -7.01
C ASP A 163 16.55 -23.69 -6.46
N ARG A 164 15.57 -23.45 -7.35
CA ARG A 164 14.37 -22.69 -7.03
C ARG A 164 13.35 -23.58 -6.33
N ASN A 165 13.48 -23.66 -5.01
CA ASN A 165 12.47 -24.28 -4.16
C ASN A 165 11.12 -23.56 -4.30
N LEU A 166 10.03 -24.28 -4.00
CA LEU A 166 8.65 -23.75 -3.95
C LEU A 166 8.55 -22.37 -3.30
N HIS A 167 9.25 -22.23 -2.18
CA HIS A 167 9.33 -21.02 -1.39
C HIS A 167 9.92 -19.82 -2.13
N MET A 168 11.00 -20.03 -2.91
CA MET A 168 11.61 -18.97 -3.70
C MET A 168 10.67 -18.54 -4.83
N LYS A 169 9.94 -19.47 -5.44
CA LYS A 169 8.94 -19.14 -6.48
C LYS A 169 7.77 -18.32 -5.91
N ALA A 170 7.29 -18.67 -4.72
CA ALA A 170 6.25 -17.90 -4.03
C ALA A 170 6.75 -16.49 -3.66
N LEU A 171 7.98 -16.36 -3.16
CA LEU A 171 8.59 -15.07 -2.88
C LEU A 171 8.79 -14.23 -4.16
N MET A 172 9.26 -14.82 -5.24
CA MET A 172 9.38 -14.12 -6.53
C MET A 172 8.03 -13.62 -7.03
N SER A 173 6.98 -14.43 -6.90
CA SER A 173 5.61 -14.04 -7.28
C SER A 173 5.10 -12.90 -6.40
N TYR A 174 5.34 -12.95 -5.09
CA TYR A 174 5.06 -11.86 -4.16
C TYR A 174 5.75 -10.55 -4.57
N VAL A 175 7.08 -10.58 -4.78
CA VAL A 175 7.90 -9.42 -5.15
C VAL A 175 7.52 -8.88 -6.54
N PHE A 176 7.22 -9.75 -7.50
CA PHE A 176 6.77 -9.36 -8.84
C PHE A 176 5.46 -8.58 -8.80
N ASN A 177 4.46 -9.09 -8.06
CA ASN A 177 3.18 -8.42 -7.91
C ASN A 177 3.35 -7.05 -7.24
N LEU A 178 4.18 -6.98 -6.20
CA LEU A 178 4.47 -5.71 -5.52
C LEU A 178 5.20 -4.71 -6.43
N LEU A 179 6.18 -5.17 -7.22
CA LEU A 179 6.90 -4.35 -8.20
C LEU A 179 5.93 -3.75 -9.22
N MET A 180 5.04 -4.57 -9.78
CA MET A 180 4.07 -4.09 -10.76
C MET A 180 3.06 -3.13 -10.14
N GLY A 181 2.59 -3.40 -8.92
CA GLY A 181 1.76 -2.46 -8.16
C GLY A 181 2.44 -1.11 -7.94
N TYR A 182 3.73 -1.09 -7.61
CA TYR A 182 4.48 0.16 -7.40
C TYR A 182 4.69 0.92 -8.70
N ILE A 183 5.00 0.23 -9.80
CA ILE A 183 5.11 0.85 -11.13
C ILE A 183 3.80 1.55 -11.49
N LEU A 184 2.66 0.86 -11.33
CA LEU A 184 1.35 1.42 -11.65
C LEU A 184 1.00 2.62 -10.76
N LEU A 185 1.25 2.56 -9.44
CA LEU A 185 1.02 3.71 -8.55
C LEU A 185 1.91 4.90 -8.91
N VAL A 186 3.18 4.66 -9.24
CA VAL A 186 4.09 5.72 -9.70
C VAL A 186 3.58 6.31 -11.02
N SER A 187 3.10 5.49 -11.96
CA SER A 187 2.47 5.97 -13.19
C SER A 187 1.26 6.86 -12.92
N ILE A 188 0.37 6.46 -11.99
CA ILE A 188 -0.79 7.26 -11.58
C ILE A 188 -0.36 8.61 -11.00
N GLN A 189 0.70 8.63 -10.19
CA GLN A 189 1.16 9.85 -9.52
C GLN A 189 1.96 10.80 -10.42
N LEU A 190 2.66 10.28 -11.44
CA LEU A 190 3.43 11.08 -12.39
C LEU A 190 2.57 11.65 -13.53
N SER A 191 1.57 10.90 -13.99
CA SER A 191 0.71 11.35 -15.08
C SER A 191 -0.44 12.20 -14.54
N GLN A 192 -0.70 13.32 -15.21
CA GLN A 192 -1.83 14.20 -14.91
C GLN A 192 -3.04 13.94 -15.81
N HIS A 193 -2.87 13.18 -16.90
CA HIS A 193 -3.85 13.03 -17.96
C HIS A 193 -3.90 11.56 -18.40
N PHE A 194 -4.91 10.84 -17.94
CA PHE A 194 -5.26 9.52 -18.48
C PHE A 194 -6.58 9.63 -19.22
N SER A 195 -6.75 8.84 -20.28
CA SER A 195 -8.08 8.56 -20.81
C SER A 195 -8.90 7.82 -19.75
N GLU A 196 -10.22 7.95 -19.79
CA GLU A 196 -11.12 7.29 -18.83
C GLU A 196 -10.88 5.76 -18.82
N LEU A 197 -10.82 5.14 -20.01
CA LEU A 197 -10.53 3.71 -20.16
C LEU A 197 -9.13 3.34 -19.63
N GLY A 198 -8.11 4.16 -19.93
CA GLY A 198 -6.75 3.93 -19.46
C GLY A 198 -6.66 3.99 -17.93
N CYS A 199 -7.38 4.94 -17.34
CA CYS A 199 -7.39 5.14 -15.90
C CYS A 199 -8.10 4.02 -15.16
N SER A 200 -9.27 3.60 -15.65
CA SER A 200 -9.99 2.44 -15.12
C SER A 200 -9.17 1.15 -15.25
N THR A 201 -8.50 0.94 -16.40
CA THR A 201 -7.62 -0.22 -16.61
C THR A 201 -6.47 -0.25 -15.61
N ILE A 202 -5.77 0.86 -15.42
CA ILE A 202 -4.67 0.96 -14.45
C ILE A 202 -5.18 0.72 -13.03
N ALA A 203 -6.37 1.24 -12.68
CA ALA A 203 -6.98 1.02 -11.37
C ALA A 203 -7.27 -0.46 -11.10
N PHE A 204 -7.89 -1.18 -12.05
CA PHE A 204 -8.13 -2.62 -11.91
C PHE A 204 -6.82 -3.41 -11.81
N CYS A 205 -5.82 -3.06 -12.61
CA CYS A 205 -4.48 -3.66 -12.52
C CYS A 205 -3.84 -3.40 -11.14
N CYS A 206 -3.95 -2.19 -10.59
CA CYS A 206 -3.46 -1.89 -9.24
C CYS A 206 -4.11 -2.81 -8.21
N VAL A 207 -5.44 -2.88 -8.21
CA VAL A 207 -6.20 -3.75 -7.29
C VAL A 207 -5.75 -5.20 -7.43
N PHE A 208 -5.61 -5.70 -8.66
CA PHE A 208 -5.13 -7.04 -8.96
C PHE A 208 -3.76 -7.32 -8.35
N PHE A 209 -2.74 -6.51 -8.68
CA PHE A 209 -1.36 -6.76 -8.27
C PHE A 209 -1.17 -6.63 -6.77
N PHE A 210 -1.79 -5.64 -6.12
CA PHE A 210 -1.73 -5.54 -4.66
C PHE A 210 -2.42 -6.74 -4.00
N MET A 211 -3.63 -7.11 -4.40
CA MET A 211 -4.32 -8.26 -3.83
C MET A 211 -3.58 -9.57 -4.07
N ALA A 212 -3.06 -9.80 -5.27
CA ALA A 212 -2.21 -10.95 -5.58
C ALA A 212 -0.98 -11.00 -4.68
N SER A 213 -0.35 -9.87 -4.36
CA SER A 213 0.77 -9.84 -3.41
C SER A 213 0.35 -10.31 -2.01
N PHE A 214 -0.82 -9.91 -1.50
CA PHE A 214 -1.33 -10.39 -0.21
C PHE A 214 -1.66 -11.89 -0.22
N PHE A 215 -2.27 -12.39 -1.29
CA PHE A 215 -2.53 -13.83 -1.41
C PHE A 215 -1.23 -14.64 -1.52
N TRP A 216 -0.21 -14.15 -2.23
CA TRP A 216 1.10 -14.79 -2.26
C TRP A 216 1.79 -14.76 -0.89
N MET A 217 1.64 -13.68 -0.14
CA MET A 217 2.08 -13.62 1.25
C MET A 217 1.36 -14.66 2.11
N ASN A 218 0.06 -14.83 1.93
CA ASN A 218 -0.74 -15.85 2.61
C ASN A 218 -0.30 -17.27 2.26
N VAL A 219 -0.03 -17.55 0.98
CA VAL A 219 0.57 -18.82 0.52
C VAL A 219 1.87 -19.11 1.26
N ILE A 220 2.73 -18.11 1.45
CA ILE A 220 3.99 -18.29 2.18
C ILE A 220 3.73 -18.60 3.66
N CYS A 221 2.76 -17.93 4.30
CA CYS A 221 2.37 -18.23 5.68
C CYS A 221 1.87 -19.67 5.83
N ILE A 222 1.00 -20.11 4.90
CA ILE A 222 0.50 -21.48 4.83
C ILE A 222 1.66 -22.47 4.62
N ASP A 223 2.60 -22.18 3.71
CA ASP A 223 3.73 -23.07 3.43
C ASP A 223 4.61 -23.30 4.67
N ILE A 224 4.90 -22.22 5.41
CA ILE A 224 5.69 -22.26 6.64
C ILE A 224 4.93 -23.03 7.73
N TRP A 225 3.64 -22.73 7.93
CA TRP A 225 2.81 -23.43 8.91
C TRP A 225 2.78 -24.95 8.66
N LEU A 226 2.57 -25.36 7.40
CA LEU A 226 2.58 -26.76 7.00
C LEU A 226 3.97 -27.41 7.16
N GLY A 227 5.05 -26.64 7.00
CA GLY A 227 6.42 -27.07 7.28
C GLY A 227 6.59 -27.48 8.74
N PHE A 228 6.23 -26.61 9.69
CA PHE A 228 6.37 -26.88 11.13
C PHE A 228 5.33 -27.85 11.70
N SER A 229 4.20 -28.01 11.01
CA SER A 229 3.19 -28.98 11.41
C SER A 229 3.59 -30.43 11.12
N GLY A 230 4.73 -30.67 10.44
CA GLY A 230 5.22 -32.01 10.10
C GLY A 230 4.54 -32.64 8.88
N LEU A 231 3.47 -32.01 8.37
CA LEU A 231 2.71 -32.43 7.18
C LEU A 231 3.55 -32.37 5.90
N ARG A 232 4.56 -31.49 5.83
CA ARG A 232 5.48 -31.39 4.69
C ARG A 232 6.40 -32.61 4.55
N GLN A 233 6.70 -33.31 5.63
CA GLN A 233 7.71 -34.39 5.65
C GLN A 233 7.20 -35.72 5.08
N ILE A 234 5.88 -35.86 4.90
CA ILE A 234 5.24 -37.05 4.32
C ILE A 234 5.42 -37.08 2.78
N SER A 235 5.83 -35.97 2.15
CA SER A 235 5.81 -35.80 0.70
C SER A 235 7.15 -35.29 0.15
N GLY A 236 8.22 -36.07 0.34
CA GLY A 236 9.58 -35.74 -0.13
C GLY A 236 9.84 -35.88 -1.64
N MET A 237 8.80 -36.12 -2.46
CA MET A 237 8.94 -36.29 -3.91
C MET A 237 8.85 -34.94 -4.64
N LYS A 238 9.79 -34.66 -5.56
CA LYS A 238 9.78 -33.46 -6.42
C LYS A 238 8.43 -33.24 -7.13
N THR A 239 7.74 -34.32 -7.51
CA THR A 239 6.41 -34.28 -8.13
C THR A 239 5.35 -33.68 -7.22
N ALA A 240 5.44 -33.91 -5.91
CA ALA A 240 4.52 -33.35 -4.93
C ALA A 240 4.75 -31.85 -4.71
N GLU A 241 6.00 -31.39 -4.76
CA GLU A 241 6.31 -29.96 -4.70
C GLU A 241 5.77 -29.18 -5.90
N THR A 242 5.85 -29.75 -7.11
CA THR A 242 5.28 -29.15 -8.32
C THR A 242 3.75 -29.07 -8.24
N LYS A 243 3.07 -30.15 -7.82
CA LYS A 243 1.61 -30.15 -7.63
C LYS A 243 1.19 -29.12 -6.59
N ARG A 244 1.91 -29.03 -5.48
CA ARG A 244 1.67 -28.03 -4.42
C ARG A 244 1.83 -26.60 -4.94
N PHE A 245 2.85 -26.33 -5.76
CA PHE A 245 3.00 -25.01 -6.40
C PHE A 245 1.81 -24.67 -7.29
N LEU A 246 1.31 -25.64 -8.07
CA LEU A 246 0.16 -25.42 -8.94
C LEU A 246 -1.09 -25.03 -8.13
N TYR A 247 -1.38 -25.73 -7.02
CA TYR A 247 -2.48 -25.35 -6.12
C TYR A 247 -2.28 -23.96 -5.52
N TYR A 248 -1.06 -23.59 -5.16
CA TYR A 248 -0.74 -22.25 -4.66
C TYR A 248 -0.93 -21.16 -5.71
N CYS A 249 -0.56 -21.43 -6.96
CA CYS A 249 -0.84 -20.54 -8.09
C CYS A 249 -2.36 -20.39 -8.31
N LEU A 250 -3.09 -21.50 -8.36
CA LEU A 250 -4.54 -21.50 -8.56
C LEU A 250 -5.25 -20.69 -7.47
N TYR A 251 -4.84 -20.87 -6.22
CA TYR A 251 -5.36 -20.08 -5.10
C TYR A 251 -5.00 -18.59 -5.24
N ALA A 252 -3.71 -18.24 -5.30
CA ALA A 252 -3.31 -16.83 -5.18
C ALA A 252 -3.72 -15.99 -6.39
N TRP A 253 -3.51 -16.50 -7.60
CA TRP A 253 -3.94 -15.80 -8.81
C TRP A 253 -5.44 -15.87 -9.00
N GLY A 254 -6.05 -17.04 -8.77
CA GLY A 254 -7.49 -17.23 -8.94
C GLY A 254 -8.31 -16.33 -8.01
N MET A 255 -7.92 -16.22 -6.73
CA MET A 255 -8.61 -15.34 -5.78
C MET A 255 -8.45 -13.85 -6.15
N ALA A 256 -7.28 -13.44 -6.65
CA ALA A 256 -7.08 -12.06 -7.12
C ALA A 256 -7.92 -11.74 -8.37
N VAL A 257 -7.98 -12.67 -9.35
CA VAL A 257 -8.84 -12.53 -10.54
C VAL A 257 -10.31 -12.48 -10.13
N LEU A 258 -10.75 -13.38 -9.26
CA LEU A 258 -12.14 -13.45 -8.81
C LEU A 258 -12.57 -12.15 -8.13
N LEU A 259 -11.73 -11.60 -7.27
CA LEU A 259 -11.99 -10.32 -6.61
C LEU A 259 -12.12 -9.20 -7.64
N VAL A 260 -11.16 -9.05 -8.55
CA VAL A 260 -11.18 -7.98 -9.56
C VAL A 260 -12.37 -8.13 -10.50
N LEU A 261 -12.70 -9.36 -10.90
CA LEU A 261 -13.89 -9.64 -11.69
C LEU A 261 -15.17 -9.22 -10.96
N ALA A 262 -15.27 -9.50 -9.66
CA ALA A 262 -16.41 -9.03 -8.86
C ALA A 262 -16.49 -7.49 -8.84
N VAL A 263 -15.36 -6.79 -8.68
CA VAL A 263 -15.33 -5.31 -8.73
C VAL A 263 -15.76 -4.80 -10.10
N ILE A 264 -15.28 -5.39 -11.20
CA ILE A 264 -15.67 -5.03 -12.57
C ILE A 264 -17.18 -5.23 -12.79
N LEU A 265 -17.73 -6.36 -12.35
CA LEU A 265 -19.16 -6.66 -12.51
C LEU A 265 -20.01 -5.66 -11.70
N ILE A 266 -19.60 -5.34 -10.48
CA ILE A 266 -20.32 -4.37 -9.65
C ILE A 266 -20.21 -2.97 -10.26
N ASP A 267 -19.03 -2.53 -10.70
CA ASP A 267 -18.85 -1.21 -11.31
C ASP A 267 -19.64 -1.04 -12.62
N LYS A 268 -19.89 -2.14 -13.34
CA LYS A 268 -20.67 -2.13 -14.58
C LYS A 268 -22.18 -2.18 -14.37
N TYR A 269 -22.66 -2.97 -13.39
CA TYR A 269 -24.08 -3.28 -13.26
C TYR A 269 -24.76 -2.67 -12.02
N ALA A 270 -24.01 -2.16 -11.05
CA ALA A 270 -24.61 -1.50 -9.90
C ALA A 270 -25.19 -0.12 -10.26
N PRO A 271 -26.30 0.30 -9.64
CA PRO A 271 -26.80 1.66 -9.80
C PRO A 271 -25.76 2.70 -9.37
N HIS A 272 -25.54 3.74 -10.18
CA HIS A 272 -24.54 4.79 -9.89
C HIS A 272 -24.82 5.54 -8.58
N ASP A 273 -26.10 5.62 -8.19
CA ASP A 273 -26.53 6.34 -6.98
C ASP A 273 -26.31 5.53 -5.70
N SER A 274 -25.83 4.29 -5.82
CA SER A 274 -25.63 3.43 -4.66
C SER A 274 -24.38 3.78 -3.86
N TRP A 275 -24.50 3.71 -2.53
CA TRP A 275 -23.39 3.95 -1.59
C TRP A 275 -22.22 2.97 -1.76
N TYR A 276 -22.49 1.79 -2.33
CA TYR A 276 -21.49 0.76 -2.62
C TYR A 276 -20.94 0.82 -4.05
N HIS A 277 -21.37 1.76 -4.90
CA HIS A 277 -20.83 1.85 -6.26
C HIS A 277 -19.31 2.18 -6.25
N PRO A 278 -18.45 1.40 -6.93
CA PRO A 278 -16.99 1.63 -6.93
C PRO A 278 -16.52 2.90 -7.66
N GLU A 279 -17.20 3.29 -8.75
CA GLU A 279 -16.81 4.40 -9.65
C GLU A 279 -15.34 4.35 -10.09
N VAL A 280 -14.88 3.17 -10.51
CA VAL A 280 -13.45 2.92 -10.79
C VAL A 280 -12.96 3.81 -11.93
N GLY A 281 -11.95 4.64 -11.65
CA GLY A 281 -11.28 5.46 -12.68
C GLY A 281 -12.02 6.75 -13.08
N ARG A 282 -13.14 7.10 -12.43
CA ARG A 282 -13.94 8.30 -12.78
C ARG A 282 -13.46 9.56 -12.06
N ALA A 283 -13.51 9.56 -10.72
CA ALA A 283 -13.09 10.71 -9.91
C ALA A 283 -11.58 10.77 -9.67
N GLN A 284 -10.95 9.59 -9.60
CA GLN A 284 -9.51 9.41 -9.44
C GLN A 284 -9.10 8.13 -10.14
N CYS A 285 -7.80 7.96 -10.36
CA CYS A 285 -7.24 6.75 -10.99
C CYS A 285 -7.13 5.57 -10.04
N PHE A 286 -8.23 5.31 -9.32
CA PHE A 286 -8.40 4.25 -8.35
C PHE A 286 -9.90 4.06 -8.06
N ILE A 287 -10.22 3.21 -7.08
CA ILE A 287 -11.59 3.08 -6.54
C ILE A 287 -11.98 4.39 -5.82
N ARG A 288 -13.26 4.76 -5.84
CA ARG A 288 -13.81 5.91 -5.10
C ARG A 288 -13.48 5.84 -3.60
N ASP A 289 -12.89 6.92 -3.09
CA ASP A 289 -12.57 7.10 -1.67
C ASP A 289 -13.81 6.84 -0.78
N GLY A 290 -13.56 6.32 0.42
CA GLY A 290 -14.60 6.04 1.42
C GLY A 290 -15.05 4.59 1.40
N THR A 291 -16.36 4.36 1.50
CA THR A 291 -16.94 3.02 1.69
C THR A 291 -16.61 2.03 0.56
N PRO A 292 -16.66 2.39 -0.75
CA PRO A 292 -16.33 1.44 -1.81
C PRO A 292 -14.86 0.99 -1.77
N GLN A 293 -13.92 1.90 -1.56
CA GLN A 293 -12.51 1.55 -1.42
C GLN A 293 -12.28 0.62 -0.22
N LEU A 294 -13.00 0.81 0.88
CA LEU A 294 -12.99 -0.13 1.98
C LEU A 294 -13.54 -1.50 1.55
N LEU A 295 -14.75 -1.56 1.01
CA LEU A 295 -15.42 -2.82 0.69
C LEU A 295 -14.65 -3.68 -0.32
N TYR A 296 -14.06 -3.05 -1.33
CA TYR A 296 -13.49 -3.78 -2.47
C TYR A 296 -11.97 -3.90 -2.42
N PHE A 297 -11.28 -3.13 -1.57
CA PHE A 297 -9.82 -3.16 -1.48
C PHE A 297 -9.34 -3.44 -0.06
N TYR A 298 -9.61 -2.54 0.90
CA TYR A 298 -9.05 -2.68 2.26
C TYR A 298 -9.71 -3.81 3.08
N GLY A 299 -10.99 -4.08 2.90
CA GLY A 299 -11.73 -5.13 3.58
C GLY A 299 -11.21 -6.52 3.24
N PRO A 300 -11.20 -6.92 1.95
CA PRO A 300 -10.63 -8.18 1.51
C PRO A 300 -9.16 -8.33 1.92
N MET A 301 -8.38 -7.26 1.83
CA MET A 301 -6.99 -7.23 2.28
C MET A 301 -6.88 -7.47 3.80
N GLY A 302 -7.71 -6.80 4.60
CA GLY A 302 -7.77 -6.94 6.06
C GLY A 302 -8.11 -8.37 6.48
N ILE A 303 -9.02 -9.04 5.76
CA ILE A 303 -9.33 -10.47 5.99
C ILE A 303 -8.08 -11.33 5.77
N VAL A 304 -7.38 -11.15 4.65
CA VAL A 304 -6.16 -11.92 4.33
C VAL A 304 -5.05 -11.65 5.36
N ILE A 305 -4.86 -10.39 5.76
CA ILE A 305 -3.89 -10.00 6.80
C ILE A 305 -4.24 -10.68 8.12
N THR A 306 -5.51 -10.69 8.52
CA THR A 306 -5.97 -11.34 9.74
C THR A 306 -5.65 -12.85 9.73
N ILE A 307 -5.94 -13.52 8.61
CA ILE A 307 -5.58 -14.94 8.41
C ILE A 307 -4.07 -15.13 8.52
N ASN A 308 -3.26 -14.25 7.93
CA ASN A 308 -1.80 -14.31 8.03
C ASN A 308 -1.35 -14.22 9.48
N VAL A 309 -1.85 -13.25 10.24
CA VAL A 309 -1.52 -13.05 11.67
C VAL A 309 -1.85 -14.31 12.48
N ILE A 310 -3.03 -14.91 12.27
CA ILE A 310 -3.42 -16.17 12.92
C ILE A 310 -2.43 -17.30 12.57
N LEU A 311 -2.12 -17.50 11.29
CA LEU A 311 -1.18 -18.54 10.85
C LEU A 311 0.22 -18.32 11.43
N PHE A 312 0.70 -17.07 11.53
CA PHE A 312 1.96 -16.75 12.18
C PHE A 312 1.95 -17.04 13.66
N ALA A 313 0.88 -16.68 14.37
CA ALA A 313 0.73 -16.96 15.80
C ALA A 313 0.75 -18.48 16.06
N LEU A 314 -0.02 -19.25 15.29
CA LEU A 314 -0.02 -20.71 15.36
C LEU A 314 1.38 -21.28 15.10
N THR A 315 2.05 -20.81 14.05
CA THR A 315 3.42 -21.23 13.70
C THR A 315 4.40 -20.92 14.84
N ALA A 316 4.32 -19.73 15.45
CA ALA A 316 5.16 -19.34 16.57
C ALA A 316 4.96 -20.26 17.79
N LEU A 317 3.71 -20.60 18.11
CA LEU A 317 3.37 -21.51 19.20
C LEU A 317 3.94 -22.92 18.93
N LYS A 318 3.83 -23.41 17.69
CA LYS A 318 4.40 -24.70 17.29
C LYS A 318 5.93 -24.69 17.38
N ILE A 319 6.60 -23.63 16.91
CA ILE A 319 8.05 -23.46 17.05
C ILE A 319 8.46 -23.48 18.53
N ARG A 320 7.73 -22.78 19.40
CA ARG A 320 8.00 -22.79 20.85
C ARG A 320 7.87 -24.19 21.45
N LYS A 321 6.83 -24.94 21.06
CA LYS A 321 6.63 -26.33 21.49
C LYS A 321 7.77 -27.23 21.01
N VAL A 322 8.10 -27.20 19.72
CA VAL A 322 9.20 -27.99 19.15
C VAL A 322 10.54 -27.63 19.79
N LYS A 323 10.80 -26.34 20.10
CA LYS A 323 12.00 -25.92 20.82
C LYS A 323 12.09 -26.56 22.21
N LYS A 324 10.98 -26.60 22.95
CA LYS A 324 10.91 -27.21 24.28
C LYS A 324 11.19 -28.72 24.19
N ASP A 325 10.53 -29.40 23.25
CA ASP A 325 10.67 -30.85 23.07
C ASP A 325 12.08 -31.24 22.57
N THR A 326 12.69 -30.44 21.69
CA THR A 326 14.05 -30.68 21.15
C THR A 326 15.14 -30.30 22.15
N SER A 327 14.90 -29.37 23.07
CA SER A 327 15.85 -29.08 24.15
C SER A 327 16.01 -30.24 25.15
N MET A 328 15.03 -31.14 25.18
CA MET A 328 15.04 -32.33 26.04
C MET A 328 15.49 -33.61 25.34
N LEU A 329 15.62 -33.63 24.00
CA LEU A 329 15.93 -34.83 23.22
C LEU A 329 17.04 -34.53 22.19
N LYS A 330 18.17 -35.25 22.28
CA LYS A 330 19.24 -35.28 21.25
C LYS A 330 18.69 -35.90 19.95
N HIS A 331 17.95 -35.12 19.16
CA HIS A 331 17.48 -35.57 17.84
C HIS A 331 18.60 -35.42 16.79
N SER A 332 18.63 -36.32 15.79
CA SER A 332 19.64 -36.39 14.73
C SER A 332 19.92 -35.04 14.03
N ASP A 333 21.19 -34.82 13.64
CA ASP A 333 21.68 -33.57 13.04
C ASP A 333 20.87 -33.09 11.82
N SER A 334 20.33 -34.02 11.02
CA SER A 334 19.51 -33.72 9.85
C SER A 334 18.18 -33.01 10.18
N LYS A 335 17.49 -33.43 11.24
CA LYS A 335 16.22 -32.80 11.69
C LYS A 335 16.49 -31.43 12.30
N ARG A 336 17.61 -31.28 13.02
CA ARG A 336 18.03 -30.01 13.61
C ARG A 336 18.31 -28.95 12.53
N HIS A 337 19.02 -29.31 11.46
CA HIS A 337 19.32 -28.38 10.37
C HIS A 337 18.05 -27.89 9.64
N SER A 338 17.06 -28.78 9.42
CA SER A 338 15.76 -28.37 8.83
C SER A 338 15.01 -27.39 9.73
N TYR A 339 14.94 -27.67 11.03
CA TYR A 339 14.28 -26.80 12.00
C TYR A 339 14.92 -25.40 12.09
N GLU A 340 16.25 -25.32 12.11
CA GLU A 340 16.96 -24.03 12.14
C GLU A 340 16.71 -23.21 10.86
N SER A 341 16.70 -23.87 9.69
CA SER A 341 16.37 -23.24 8.41
C SER A 341 14.94 -22.71 8.39
N ASP A 342 13.96 -23.50 8.82
CA ASP A 342 12.55 -23.09 8.88
C ASP A 342 12.34 -21.97 9.91
N LYS A 343 13.06 -21.96 11.03
CA LYS A 343 13.01 -20.89 12.02
C LYS A 343 13.57 -19.58 11.48
N GLN A 344 14.69 -19.63 10.76
CA GLN A 344 15.24 -18.46 10.08
C GLN A 344 14.27 -17.91 9.03
N ARG A 345 13.58 -18.79 8.29
CA ARG A 345 12.52 -18.40 7.35
C ARG A 345 11.37 -17.74 8.10
N PHE A 346 10.83 -18.36 9.15
CA PHE A 346 9.76 -17.80 9.96
C PHE A 346 10.08 -16.37 10.43
N ASN A 347 11.27 -16.13 11.00
CA ASN A 347 11.68 -14.80 11.45
C ASN A 347 11.77 -13.78 10.29
N LEU A 348 12.12 -14.24 9.09
CA LEU A 348 12.19 -13.40 7.90
C LEU A 348 10.81 -12.92 7.46
N TYR A 349 9.87 -13.85 7.38
CA TYR A 349 8.50 -13.55 6.97
C TYR A 349 7.71 -12.83 8.05
N LEU A 350 8.06 -13.01 9.32
CA LEU A 350 7.53 -12.20 10.40
C LEU A 350 7.90 -10.72 10.23
N LYS A 351 9.16 -10.42 9.88
CA LYS A 351 9.58 -9.05 9.54
C LYS A 351 8.82 -8.49 8.35
N LEU A 352 8.58 -9.33 7.34
CA LEU A 352 7.79 -8.97 6.16
C LEU A 352 6.33 -8.66 6.53
N LEU A 353 5.72 -9.47 7.40
CA LEU A 353 4.36 -9.28 7.90
C LEU A 353 4.21 -7.99 8.69
N PHE A 354 5.12 -7.69 9.61
CA PHE A 354 5.03 -6.43 10.34
C PHE A 354 5.27 -5.24 9.43
N ALA A 355 6.27 -5.30 8.54
CA ALA A 355 6.58 -4.19 7.65
C ALA A 355 5.45 -3.88 6.65
N MET A 356 4.78 -4.89 6.09
CA MET A 356 3.63 -4.68 5.21
C MET A 356 2.34 -4.51 6.01
N GLY A 357 2.01 -5.48 6.85
CA GLY A 357 0.72 -5.58 7.54
C GLY A 357 0.42 -4.43 8.50
N VAL A 358 1.43 -3.81 9.14
CA VAL A 358 1.19 -2.63 10.01
C VAL A 358 0.74 -1.42 9.19
N ASN A 359 1.36 -1.18 8.02
CA ASN A 359 0.97 -0.06 7.15
C ASN A 359 -0.50 -0.18 6.72
N TRP A 360 -0.91 -1.38 6.29
CA TRP A 360 -2.28 -1.62 5.82
C TRP A 360 -3.31 -1.76 6.95
N SER A 361 -2.90 -2.21 8.13
CA SER A 361 -3.77 -2.24 9.31
C SER A 361 -4.08 -0.83 9.81
N MET A 362 -3.14 0.11 9.69
CA MET A 362 -3.36 1.50 10.11
C MET A 362 -4.41 2.22 9.24
N GLU A 363 -4.44 1.95 7.94
CA GLU A 363 -5.50 2.41 7.02
C GLU A 363 -6.87 1.86 7.42
N LEU A 364 -6.94 0.57 7.75
CA LEU A 364 -8.17 -0.08 8.22
C LEU A 364 -8.64 0.51 9.57
N ILE A 365 -7.71 0.74 10.49
CA ILE A 365 -7.97 1.35 11.80
C ILE A 365 -8.44 2.79 11.62
N SER A 366 -7.85 3.58 10.73
CA SER A 366 -8.30 4.94 10.44
C SER A 366 -9.76 5.00 10.02
N TRP A 367 -10.18 4.10 9.14
CA TRP A 367 -11.58 4.04 8.75
C TRP A 367 -12.49 3.65 9.93
N ALA A 368 -12.08 2.65 10.72
CA ALA A 368 -12.83 2.20 11.90
C ALA A 368 -12.91 3.26 13.02
N VAL A 369 -11.84 4.05 13.20
CA VAL A 369 -11.66 5.03 14.29
C VAL A 369 -12.14 6.44 13.88
N ASN A 370 -12.37 6.71 12.60
CA ASN A 370 -13.06 7.91 12.11
C ASN A 370 -14.46 8.10 12.72
N LEU A 371 -14.98 7.10 13.45
CA LEU A 371 -16.18 7.25 14.27
C LEU A 371 -15.99 8.12 15.52
N ASN A 372 -14.79 8.34 16.09
CA ASN A 372 -14.65 9.14 17.33
C ASN A 372 -13.29 9.81 17.64
N VAL A 373 -12.18 9.54 16.93
CA VAL A 373 -10.88 10.19 17.25
C VAL A 373 -10.07 10.46 15.99
N GLY A 374 -9.86 11.74 15.64
CA GLY A 374 -8.97 12.11 14.54
C GLY A 374 -7.52 11.73 14.88
N LEU A 375 -6.92 10.81 14.10
CA LEU A 375 -5.50 10.46 14.27
C LEU A 375 -4.60 11.62 13.81
N PRO A 376 -3.52 11.93 14.56
CA PRO A 376 -2.59 12.99 14.18
C PRO A 376 -1.94 12.81 12.80
N GLN A 377 -1.72 13.91 12.07
CA GLN A 377 -1.14 13.90 10.72
C GLN A 377 0.24 13.23 10.61
N TYR A 378 1.06 13.26 11.68
CA TYR A 378 2.39 12.64 11.68
C TYR A 378 2.35 11.11 11.51
N ILE A 379 1.27 10.48 11.94
CA ILE A 379 1.08 9.02 11.84
C ILE A 379 0.99 8.63 10.35
N TRP A 380 0.22 9.39 9.58
CA TRP A 380 0.04 9.21 8.15
C TRP A 380 1.33 9.37 7.36
N TYR A 381 2.13 10.39 7.68
CA TYR A 381 3.44 10.57 7.05
C TYR A 381 4.39 9.41 7.32
N PHE A 382 4.34 8.84 8.52
CA PHE A 382 5.18 7.71 8.88
C PHE A 382 4.79 6.44 8.11
N THR A 383 3.50 6.09 8.05
CA THR A 383 3.04 4.92 7.28
C THR A 383 3.29 5.05 5.79
N ASP A 384 3.02 6.24 5.27
CA ASP A 384 3.28 6.57 3.88
C ASP A 384 4.76 6.42 3.52
N PHE A 385 5.65 6.91 4.39
CA PHE A 385 7.09 6.74 4.25
C PHE A 385 7.49 5.26 4.32
N CYS A 386 7.01 4.52 5.33
CA CYS A 386 7.31 3.10 5.51
C CYS A 386 6.85 2.27 4.31
N ASN A 387 5.69 2.57 3.73
CA ASN A 387 5.21 1.95 2.51
C ASN A 387 6.11 2.33 1.33
N ALA A 388 6.45 3.61 1.16
CA ALA A 388 7.27 4.06 0.05
C ALA A 388 8.66 3.39 0.02
N VAL A 389 9.31 3.18 1.17
CA VAL A 389 10.64 2.52 1.26
C VAL A 389 10.58 0.99 1.39
N TYR A 390 9.39 0.40 1.37
CA TYR A 390 9.20 -1.02 1.67
C TYR A 390 9.96 -1.96 0.71
N GLY A 391 10.07 -1.59 -0.57
CA GLY A 391 10.85 -2.34 -1.55
C GLY A 391 12.34 -2.39 -1.22
N VAL A 392 12.88 -1.32 -0.63
CA VAL A 392 14.26 -1.27 -0.13
C VAL A 392 14.44 -2.25 1.03
N PHE A 393 13.49 -2.29 1.97
CA PHE A 393 13.53 -3.25 3.08
C PHE A 393 13.52 -4.70 2.60
N ILE A 394 12.69 -5.04 1.61
CA ILE A 394 12.66 -6.38 1.00
C ILE A 394 14.04 -6.78 0.49
N PHE A 395 14.72 -5.88 -0.25
CA PHE A 395 16.05 -6.17 -0.79
C PHE A 395 17.07 -6.48 0.32
N PHE A 396 17.15 -5.66 1.37
CA PHE A 396 18.07 -5.91 2.47
C PHE A 396 17.73 -7.18 3.25
N ILE A 397 16.45 -7.47 3.44
CA ILE A 397 15.96 -8.65 4.15
C ILE A 397 16.29 -9.94 3.38
N PHE A 398 16.10 -9.96 2.06
CA PHE A 398 16.18 -11.19 1.26
C PHE A 398 17.49 -11.34 0.48
N VAL A 399 18.02 -10.28 -0.11
CA VAL A 399 19.21 -10.32 -0.99
C VAL A 399 20.50 -10.05 -0.23
N PHE A 400 20.49 -9.12 0.72
CA PHE A 400 21.69 -8.71 1.48
C PHE A 400 22.09 -9.74 2.56
N LYS A 401 22.20 -11.01 2.16
CA LYS A 401 22.65 -12.14 2.99
C LYS A 401 23.89 -12.78 2.40
N LYS A 402 24.91 -13.01 3.24
CA LYS A 402 26.18 -13.66 2.84
C LYS A 402 25.97 -14.95 2.04
N ASN A 403 24.97 -15.76 2.40
CA ASN A 403 24.65 -17.00 1.70
C ASN A 403 24.17 -16.78 0.26
N ILE A 404 23.26 -15.81 0.05
CA ILE A 404 22.75 -15.48 -1.29
C ILE A 404 23.88 -14.95 -2.17
N TRP A 405 24.71 -14.05 -1.64
CA TRP A 405 25.89 -13.55 -2.35
C TRP A 405 26.89 -14.65 -2.71
N ARG A 406 27.10 -15.64 -1.84
CA ARG A 406 27.97 -16.80 -2.14
C ARG A 406 27.41 -17.64 -3.29
N GLN A 407 26.10 -17.90 -3.29
CA GLN A 407 25.43 -18.65 -4.36
C GLN A 407 25.42 -17.89 -5.69
N LEU A 408 25.20 -16.58 -5.66
CA LEU A 408 25.28 -15.71 -6.83
C LEU A 408 26.69 -15.66 -7.41
N LYS A 409 27.72 -15.49 -6.57
CA LYS A 409 29.14 -15.55 -7.01
C LYS A 409 29.47 -16.90 -7.64
N ARG A 410 29.00 -18.00 -7.05
CA ARG A 410 29.20 -19.35 -7.63
C ARG A 410 28.59 -19.46 -9.03
N ARG A 411 27.37 -18.94 -9.23
CA ARG A 411 26.72 -18.89 -10.54
C ARG A 411 27.48 -18.00 -11.52
N TYR A 412 27.96 -16.85 -11.07
CA TYR A 412 28.77 -15.94 -11.87
C TYR A 412 30.06 -16.61 -12.36
N TYR A 413 30.82 -17.27 -11.48
CA TYR A 413 32.02 -18.01 -11.86
C TYR A 413 31.74 -19.23 -12.76
N SER A 414 30.62 -19.91 -12.55
CA SER A 414 30.17 -21.00 -13.43
C SER A 414 29.79 -20.50 -14.82
N PHE A 415 29.15 -19.33 -14.92
CA PHE A 415 28.75 -18.72 -16.20
C PHE A 415 29.97 -18.17 -16.95
N MET A 416 30.96 -17.61 -16.23
CA MET A 416 32.24 -17.16 -16.80
C MET A 416 33.22 -18.31 -17.13
N GLY A 417 32.79 -19.58 -17.10
CA GLY A 417 33.66 -20.71 -17.47
C GLY A 417 34.82 -20.98 -16.51
N LYS A 418 34.74 -20.52 -15.26
CA LYS A 418 35.76 -20.71 -14.22
C LYS A 418 35.26 -21.63 -13.07
N PRO A 419 35.00 -22.92 -13.32
CA PRO A 419 34.40 -23.83 -12.34
C PRO A 419 35.29 -24.11 -11.11
N HIS A 420 36.63 -23.96 -11.23
CA HIS A 420 37.56 -24.13 -10.10
C HIS A 420 37.31 -23.14 -8.95
N PHE A 421 36.98 -21.87 -9.25
CA PHE A 421 36.66 -20.87 -8.23
C PHE A 421 35.30 -21.14 -7.56
N ALA A 422 34.36 -21.73 -8.31
CA ALA A 422 33.05 -22.15 -7.78
C ALA A 422 33.16 -23.32 -6.80
N HIS A 423 34.10 -24.25 -7.01
CA HIS A 423 34.36 -25.38 -6.11
C HIS A 423 35.11 -24.96 -4.82
N SER A 424 36.11 -24.08 -4.94
CA SER A 424 36.90 -23.56 -3.79
C SER A 424 36.04 -22.82 -2.74
N MET A 425 34.91 -22.22 -3.13
CA MET A 425 33.98 -21.58 -2.19
C MET A 425 33.15 -22.56 -1.33
N THR A 426 33.25 -23.88 -1.57
CA THR A 426 32.45 -24.92 -0.88
C THR A 426 33.19 -25.54 0.31
N THR A 427 34.52 -25.47 0.33
CA THR A 427 35.36 -25.95 1.44
C THR A 427 35.28 -24.98 2.61
N ASN A 428 34.63 -25.41 3.70
CA ASN A 428 34.80 -24.77 5.01
C ASN A 428 36.30 -24.84 5.39
N PRO A 429 36.92 -23.77 5.92
CA PRO A 429 38.33 -23.76 6.33
C PRO A 429 38.59 -24.54 7.64
N THR A 430 37.77 -25.53 7.98
CA THR A 430 37.92 -26.34 9.21
C THR A 430 37.88 -27.82 8.87
N SER A 431 38.94 -28.25 8.20
CA SER A 431 39.47 -29.61 8.27
C SER A 431 40.86 -29.58 7.63
N VAL A 432 41.77 -28.89 8.32
CA VAL A 432 43.20 -29.18 8.24
C VAL A 432 43.46 -30.35 9.19
N THR A 433 44.47 -31.16 8.83
CA THR A 433 45.02 -32.35 9.51
C THR A 433 44.34 -33.65 9.06
N SER A 434 45.02 -34.56 8.36
CA SER A 434 46.19 -35.28 8.87
C SER A 434 47.21 -35.73 7.81
N TYR A 435 48.47 -35.43 8.09
CA TYR A 435 49.69 -36.23 7.92
C TYR A 435 49.75 -37.32 6.84
N SER A 436 50.70 -37.16 5.92
CA SER A 436 51.45 -38.29 5.34
C SER A 436 52.92 -37.89 5.24
N THR A 437 53.68 -38.25 6.27
CA THR A 437 55.14 -38.21 6.28
C THR A 437 55.67 -39.53 5.73
N THR A 438 56.66 -39.44 4.84
CA THR A 438 57.72 -40.43 4.53
C THR A 438 57.27 -41.71 3.80
N VAL A 439 57.99 -42.33 2.86
CA VAL A 439 59.44 -42.49 2.65
C VAL A 439 59.69 -42.71 1.14
N SER A 440 60.78 -42.15 0.63
CA SER A 440 61.43 -42.45 -0.65
C SER A 440 61.96 -43.89 -0.71
N ASN A 441 61.70 -44.64 -1.79
CA ASN A 441 62.64 -45.65 -2.26
C ASN A 441 62.60 -45.79 -3.78
N HIS A 442 63.80 -45.71 -4.34
CA HIS A 442 64.15 -45.87 -5.74
C HIS A 442 64.31 -47.37 -6.09
N ASP A 443 64.13 -47.66 -7.37
CA ASP A 443 64.73 -48.74 -8.17
C ASP A 443 64.22 -50.19 -8.10
N ASN A 444 63.61 -50.58 -9.24
CA ASN A 444 64.12 -51.54 -10.23
C ASN A 444 63.25 -52.77 -10.59
N ALA A 445 63.22 -52.97 -11.92
CA ALA A 445 63.17 -54.23 -12.68
C ALA A 445 61.81 -54.88 -13.02
N ASN A 446 61.36 -54.56 -14.25
CA ASN A 446 61.26 -55.45 -15.42
C ASN A 446 60.31 -56.66 -15.47
N THR A 447 59.62 -56.69 -16.63
CA THR A 447 59.27 -57.80 -17.53
C THR A 447 58.08 -58.74 -17.24
N ASP A 448 57.13 -58.66 -18.18
CA ASP A 448 56.61 -59.73 -19.03
C ASP A 448 55.35 -60.55 -18.69
N THR A 449 54.49 -60.55 -19.72
CA THR A 449 53.68 -61.65 -20.29
C THR A 449 52.33 -62.08 -19.66
N SER A 450 51.28 -61.77 -20.43
CA SER A 450 50.23 -62.67 -20.96
C SER A 450 49.85 -63.97 -20.24
N GLU A 451 48.54 -64.11 -19.95
CA GLU A 451 47.60 -65.20 -20.33
C GLU A 451 46.37 -65.16 -19.39
N LEU A 452 45.16 -64.88 -19.90
CA LEU A 452 44.17 -65.80 -20.46
C LEU A 452 43.47 -66.74 -19.44
N THR A 453 42.17 -66.49 -19.27
CA THR A 453 41.08 -67.42 -18.89
C THR A 453 41.19 -68.25 -17.61
N THR A 454 40.24 -68.06 -16.69
CA THR A 454 39.19 -69.08 -16.46
C THR A 454 37.96 -68.49 -15.76
N ARG A 455 36.77 -68.84 -16.28
CA ARG A 455 35.48 -68.82 -15.56
C ARG A 455 35.52 -69.83 -14.42
N ILE A 456 34.77 -69.60 -13.35
CA ILE A 456 33.82 -70.56 -12.75
C ILE A 456 32.98 -69.82 -11.69
N SER A 457 31.66 -70.06 -11.81
CA SER A 457 30.53 -69.85 -10.88
C SER A 457 30.25 -68.46 -10.32
#